data_AF-A0A3D0RPB8-F1
#
_entry.id   AF-A0A3D0RPB8-F1
#
_cell.length_a   1.000
_cell.length_b   1.000
_cell.length_c   1.000
_cell.angle_alpha   90.00
_cell.angle_beta   90.00
_cell.angle_gamma   90.00
#
_symmetry.space_group_name_H-M   'P 1'
#
loop_
_entity.id
_entity.type
_entity.pdbx_description
1 polymer ?
#
loop_
_entity_poly.entity_id
_entity_poly.type
_entity_poly.pdbx_seq_one_letter_code
_entity_poly.pdbx_strand_id
1 'polypeptide(L)'
;MKKTDLHPLVKQLQFTRSEFKRALKGVTDQEASKRFMPMNCISWNVGHLAWQEQSYFLHRAQGQMILPEIDKLFAYGAPASTPKLSDMIQAWET
;
A
#
# COMPACT_ATOMS: atom_id res chain seq x y z
N MET A 1 -34.04 -9.27 9.02
CA MET A 1 -32.67 -9.53 8.53
C MET A 1 -31.69 -8.92 9.54
N LYS A 2 -30.86 -9.72 10.24
CA LYS A 2 -29.80 -9.14 11.10
C LYS A 2 -28.78 -8.48 10.18
N LYS A 3 -28.45 -7.20 10.40
CA LYS A 3 -27.27 -6.58 9.80
C LYS A 3 -26.08 -7.44 10.19
N THR A 4 -25.45 -8.11 9.23
CA THR A 4 -24.16 -8.74 9.47
C THR A 4 -23.15 -7.60 9.57
N ASP A 5 -22.82 -7.23 10.80
CA ASP A 5 -21.72 -6.33 11.05
C ASP A 5 -20.44 -6.86 10.41
N LEU A 6 -19.70 -5.98 9.75
CA LEU A 6 -18.39 -6.31 9.18
C LEU A 6 -17.50 -6.96 10.25
N HIS A 7 -16.73 -7.99 9.89
CA HIS A 7 -15.80 -8.63 10.82
C HIS A 7 -14.84 -7.59 11.42
N PRO A 8 -14.56 -7.62 12.74
CA PRO A 8 -13.77 -6.58 13.41
C PRO A 8 -12.42 -6.28 12.76
N LEU A 9 -11.69 -7.32 12.30
CA LEU A 9 -10.41 -7.13 11.59
C LEU A 9 -10.56 -6.41 10.23
N VAL A 10 -11.67 -6.64 9.54
CA VAL A 10 -11.95 -5.93 8.28
C VAL A 10 -12.28 -4.46 8.57
N LYS A 11 -13.03 -4.18 9.64
CA LYS A 11 -13.27 -2.80 10.11
C LYS A 11 -11.97 -2.09 10.44
N GLN A 12 -11.07 -2.79 11.15
CA GLN A 12 -9.77 -2.25 11.52
C GLN A 12 -8.91 -1.95 10.28
N LEU A 13 -8.83 -2.88 9.31
CA LEU A 13 -8.10 -2.67 8.06
C LEU A 13 -8.65 -1.47 7.27
N GLN A 14 -9.98 -1.36 7.15
CA GLN A 14 -10.60 -0.24 6.44
C GLN A 14 -10.31 1.10 7.12
N PHE A 15 -10.37 1.13 8.46
CA PHE A 15 -10.03 2.32 9.24
C PHE A 15 -8.56 2.72 9.10
N THR A 16 -7.62 1.77 9.23
CA THR A 16 -6.19 2.10 9.11
C THR A 16 -5.84 2.56 7.70
N ARG A 17 -6.42 1.95 6.66
CA ARG A 17 -6.30 2.41 5.27
C ARG A 17 -6.84 3.83 5.11
N SER A 18 -8.01 4.14 5.66
CA SER A 18 -8.59 5.49 5.54
C SER A 18 -7.75 6.54 6.25
N GLU A 19 -7.22 6.23 7.43
CA GLU A 19 -6.36 7.15 8.19
C GLU A 19 -5.02 7.39 7.50
N PHE A 20 -4.43 6.36 6.89
CA PHE A 20 -3.22 6.53 6.09
C PHE A 20 -3.49 7.42 4.86
N LYS A 21 -4.58 7.18 4.11
CA LYS A 21 -4.99 8.03 2.99
C LYS A 21 -5.27 9.47 3.43
N ARG A 22 -5.87 9.67 4.61
CA ARG A 22 -6.09 11.00 5.20
C ARG A 22 -4.77 11.71 5.45
N ALA A 23 -3.75 11.00 5.95
CA ALA A 23 -2.42 11.57 6.18
C ALA A 23 -1.68 11.94 4.88
N LEU A 24 -1.97 11.27 3.77
CA LEU A 24 -1.40 11.60 2.45
C LEU A 24 -2.11 12.78 1.75
N LYS A 25 -3.26 13.25 2.27
CA LYS A 25 -4.04 14.28 1.61
C LYS A 25 -3.23 15.58 1.45
N GLY A 26 -3.10 16.02 0.21
CA GLY A 26 -2.38 17.25 -0.14
C GLY A 26 -0.89 17.06 -0.40
N VAL A 27 -0.33 15.87 -0.17
CA VAL A 27 1.04 15.54 -0.55
C VAL A 27 1.10 15.34 -2.06
N THR A 28 1.97 16.09 -2.73
CA THR A 28 2.16 15.97 -4.19
C THR A 28 3.04 14.77 -4.53
N ASP A 29 2.98 14.30 -5.79
CA ASP A 29 3.91 13.27 -6.30
C ASP A 29 5.37 13.67 -6.04
N GLN A 30 5.72 14.93 -6.34
CA GLN A 30 7.08 15.43 -6.16
C GLN A 30 7.54 15.37 -4.70
N GLU A 31 6.69 15.71 -3.74
CA GLU A 31 7.03 15.64 -2.31
C GLU A 31 7.14 14.20 -1.82
N ALA A 32 6.19 13.36 -2.23
CA ALA A 32 6.14 11.96 -1.80
C ALA A 32 7.29 11.12 -2.35
N SER A 33 7.83 11.47 -3.51
CA SER A 33 9.00 10.82 -4.12
C SER A 33 10.34 11.26 -3.49
N LYS A 34 10.37 12.28 -2.62
CA LYS A 34 11.61 12.72 -1.96
C LYS A 34 12.07 11.71 -0.92
N ARG A 35 13.37 11.39 -0.95
CA ARG A 35 14.03 10.56 0.06
C ARG A 35 14.77 11.44 1.07
N PHE A 36 14.51 11.19 2.34
CA PHE A 36 15.28 11.73 3.45
C PHE A 36 16.06 10.57 4.06
N MET A 37 17.34 10.43 3.69
CA MET A 37 18.15 9.27 4.08
C MET A 37 18.21 9.11 5.61
N PRO A 38 18.18 7.87 6.14
CA PRO A 38 18.22 6.60 5.40
C PRO A 38 16.83 6.09 4.94
N MET A 39 15.76 6.87 5.13
CA MET A 39 14.39 6.41 4.88
C MET A 39 14.08 6.27 3.38
N ASN A 40 13.17 5.36 3.07
CA ASN A 40 12.49 5.33 1.78
C ASN A 40 11.53 6.54 1.66
N CYS A 41 11.23 6.91 0.41
CA CYS A 41 10.27 7.96 0.16
C CYS A 41 8.84 7.50 0.51
N ILE A 42 7.92 8.45 0.71
CA ILE A 42 6.53 8.15 1.06
C ILE A 42 5.87 7.28 -0.01
N SER A 43 6.11 7.59 -1.29
CA SER A 43 5.51 6.82 -2.39
C SER A 43 6.01 5.38 -2.43
N TRP A 44 7.28 5.11 -2.11
CA TRP A 44 7.80 3.75 -1.96
C TRP A 44 7.10 3.01 -0.82
N ASN A 45 6.85 3.69 0.32
CA ASN A 45 6.11 3.08 1.42
C ASN A 45 4.67 2.72 1.02
N VAL A 46 4.00 3.51 0.19
CA VAL A 46 2.67 3.15 -0.35
C VAL A 46 2.75 1.93 -1.26
N GLY A 47 3.75 1.85 -2.13
CA GLY A 47 4.01 0.65 -2.93
C GLY A 47 4.28 -0.59 -2.06
N HIS A 48 4.97 -0.41 -0.93
CA HIS A 48 5.21 -1.47 0.04
C HIS A 48 3.92 -1.94 0.74
N LEU A 49 2.97 -1.04 1.01
CA LEU A 49 1.64 -1.41 1.51
C LEU A 49 0.85 -2.22 0.48
N ALA A 50 0.90 -1.82 -0.80
CA ALA A 50 0.30 -2.59 -1.90
C ALA A 50 0.89 -4.00 -1.97
N TRP A 51 2.22 -4.11 -1.89
CA TRP A 51 2.90 -5.39 -1.83
C TRP A 51 2.46 -6.24 -0.63
N GLN A 52 2.46 -5.66 0.57
CA GLN A 52 2.20 -6.41 1.80
C GLN A 52 0.78 -6.98 1.81
N GLU A 53 -0.23 -6.16 1.45
CA GLU A 53 -1.61 -6.60 1.42
C GLU A 53 -1.86 -7.64 0.32
N GLN A 54 -1.31 -7.45 -0.90
CA GLN A 54 -1.38 -8.48 -1.95
C GLN A 54 -0.71 -9.77 -1.49
N SER A 55 0.52 -9.69 -0.98
CA SER A 55 1.29 -10.86 -0.58
C SER A 55 0.55 -11.67 0.49
N TYR A 56 -0.07 -11.01 1.46
CA TYR A 56 -0.64 -11.67 2.62
C TYR A 56 -2.08 -12.13 2.36
N PHE A 57 -2.92 -11.25 1.81
CA PHE A 57 -4.35 -11.52 1.66
C PHE A 57 -4.70 -12.21 0.34
N LEU A 58 -3.91 -12.02 -0.71
CA LEU A 58 -4.19 -12.59 -2.03
C LEU A 58 -3.25 -13.75 -2.35
N HIS A 59 -1.94 -13.53 -2.31
CA HIS A 59 -0.99 -14.55 -2.75
C HIS A 59 -0.89 -15.70 -1.74
N ARG A 60 -0.56 -15.42 -0.48
CA ARG A 60 -0.40 -16.47 0.54
C ARG A 60 -1.72 -17.15 0.92
N ALA A 61 -2.81 -16.38 1.01
CA ALA A 61 -4.10 -16.93 1.43
C ALA A 61 -4.88 -17.58 0.28
N GLN A 62 -4.69 -17.14 -0.97
CA GLN A 62 -5.55 -17.54 -2.11
C GLN A 62 -4.78 -17.90 -3.38
N GLY A 63 -3.44 -17.80 -3.40
CA GLY A 63 -2.61 -18.09 -4.58
C GLY A 63 -2.64 -17.02 -5.67
N GLN A 64 -3.20 -15.84 -5.41
CA GLN A 64 -3.42 -14.79 -6.42
C GLN A 64 -2.31 -13.74 -6.44
N MET A 65 -1.79 -13.41 -7.62
CA MET A 65 -0.76 -12.37 -7.84
C MET A 65 -1.25 -11.39 -8.91
N ILE A 66 -1.87 -10.28 -8.48
CA ILE A 66 -2.53 -9.32 -9.38
C ILE A 66 -1.53 -8.33 -9.97
N LEU A 67 -0.55 -7.91 -9.18
CA LEU A 67 0.48 -6.92 -9.49
C LEU A 67 1.88 -7.52 -9.33
N PRO A 68 2.38 -8.33 -10.29
CA PRO A 68 3.69 -8.97 -10.21
C PRO A 68 4.86 -7.98 -10.13
N GLU A 69 4.73 -6.80 -10.73
CA GLU A 69 5.73 -5.72 -10.64
C GLU A 69 5.86 -5.17 -9.22
N ILE A 70 4.75 -5.04 -8.49
CA ILE A 70 4.76 -4.59 -7.09
C ILE A 70 5.51 -5.60 -6.20
N ASP A 71 5.31 -6.90 -6.45
CA ASP A 71 6.01 -7.98 -5.74
C ASP A 71 7.52 -8.00 -5.97
N LYS A 72 7.99 -7.48 -7.10
CA LYS A 72 9.43 -7.37 -7.39
C LYS A 72 10.06 -6.09 -6.85
N LEU A 73 9.36 -4.97 -6.98
CA LEU A 73 9.95 -3.64 -6.80
C LEU A 73 9.78 -3.06 -5.40
N PHE A 74 8.77 -3.52 -4.65
CA PHE A 74 8.39 -2.95 -3.35
C PHE A 74 8.36 -3.99 -2.22
N ALA A 75 8.86 -5.20 -2.48
CA ALA A 75 8.99 -6.22 -1.46
C ALA A 75 9.92 -5.80 -0.31
N TYR A 76 9.79 -6.48 0.82
CA TYR A 76 10.75 -6.35 1.91
C TYR A 76 12.18 -6.60 1.40
N GLY A 77 13.10 -5.67 1.69
CA GLY A 77 14.49 -5.73 1.22
C GLY A 77 14.71 -5.29 -0.23
N ALA A 78 13.64 -4.94 -0.97
CA ALA A 78 13.78 -4.39 -2.31
C ALA A 78 14.52 -3.03 -2.27
N PRO A 79 15.29 -2.70 -3.33
CA PRO A 79 16.01 -1.45 -3.39
C PRO A 79 15.07 -0.24 -3.31
N ALA A 80 15.57 0.84 -2.72
CA ALA A 80 14.85 2.11 -2.70
C ALA A 80 14.62 2.64 -4.12
N SER A 81 13.43 3.17 -4.38
CA SER A 81 13.08 3.88 -5.61
C SER A 81 12.25 5.13 -5.28
N THR A 82 11.88 5.91 -6.29
CA THR A 82 11.14 7.18 -6.13
C THR A 82 9.93 7.25 -7.07
N PRO A 83 8.98 6.30 -6.96
CA PRO A 83 7.82 6.26 -7.85
C PRO A 83 6.91 7.47 -7.62
N LYS A 84 5.99 7.74 -8.56
CA LYS A 84 4.91 8.70 -8.32
C LYS A 84 3.98 8.15 -7.23
N LEU A 85 3.45 9.04 -6.39
CA LEU A 85 2.51 8.64 -5.34
C LEU A 85 1.18 8.18 -5.95
N SER A 86 0.70 8.88 -6.98
CA SER A 86 -0.51 8.54 -7.73
C SER A 86 -0.51 7.09 -8.24
N ASP A 87 0.58 6.65 -8.88
CA ASP A 87 0.72 5.27 -9.37
C ASP A 87 0.68 4.24 -8.22
N MET A 88 1.32 4.55 -7.09
CA MET A 88 1.35 3.65 -5.93
C MET A 88 0.03 3.60 -5.17
N ILE A 89 -0.72 4.71 -5.12
CA ILE A 89 -2.10 4.72 -4.59
C ILE A 89 -2.99 3.85 -5.47
N GLN A 90 -2.90 3.99 -6.80
CA GLN A 90 -3.66 3.18 -7.74
C GLN A 90 -3.35 1.67 -7.57
N ALA A 91 -2.07 1.33 -7.42
CA ALA A 91 -1.65 -0.05 -7.14
C ALA A 91 -2.21 -0.56 -5.80
N TRP A 92 -2.25 0.28 -4.76
CA TRP A 92 -2.75 -0.11 -3.43
C TRP A 92 -4.28 -0.23 -3.37
N GLU A 93 -4.99 0.36 -4.32
CA GLU A 93 -6.47 0.32 -4.44
C GLU A 93 -6.98 -0.78 -5.35
N THR A 94 -6.08 -1.49 -6.06
CA THR A 94 -6.40 -2.63 -6.92
C THR A 94 -6.68 -3.88 -6.09
#